data_AF-A0A378PY85-F1
#
_entry.id   AF-A0A378PY85-F1
#
_cell.length_a   1.000
_cell.length_b   1.000
_cell.length_c   1.000
_cell.angle_alpha   90.00
_cell.angle_beta   90.00
_cell.angle_gamma   90.00
#
_symmetry.space_group_name_H-M   'P 1'
#
loop_
_entity.id
_entity.type
_entity.pdbx_description
1 polymer ?
#
loop_
_entity_poly.entity_id
_entity_poly.type
_entity_poly.pdbx_seq_one_letter_code
_entity_poly.pdbx_strand_id
1 'polypeptide(L)'
;MKYLILLCPLLLTACATPTATPAEPIATDIAESDSSTLPKLAMPTKHCTMEYMPVCATLEQNGQQFTKTFGNRCSAHSFIDEGVTVVDVRDGDCNPSKQALMRFGR
;
A
#
# COMPACT_ATOMS: atom_id res chain seq x y z
N MET A 1 -37.65 -10.27 32.62
CA MET A 1 -38.01 -9.01 31.95
C MET A 1 -37.55 -9.12 30.51
N LYS A 2 -38.49 -9.35 29.59
CA LYS A 2 -38.27 -9.80 28.22
C LYS A 2 -38.58 -8.61 27.32
N TYR A 3 -37.56 -7.92 26.81
CA TYR A 3 -37.76 -6.76 25.93
C TYR A 3 -37.42 -7.12 24.50
N LEU A 4 -38.41 -6.81 23.67
CA LEU A 4 -38.63 -7.29 22.32
C LEU A 4 -37.63 -6.72 21.32
N ILE A 5 -37.29 -7.59 20.38
CA ILE A 5 -36.63 -7.33 19.10
C ILE A 5 -37.45 -6.29 18.31
N LEU A 6 -36.80 -5.22 17.86
CA LEU A 6 -37.30 -4.37 16.77
C LEU A 6 -36.18 -4.19 15.74
N LEU A 7 -36.19 -5.10 14.77
CA LEU A 7 -35.49 -5.02 13.50
C LEU A 7 -36.15 -3.92 12.65
N CYS A 8 -35.40 -2.92 12.23
CA CYS A 8 -35.84 -1.97 11.20
C CYS A 8 -34.88 -2.08 10.01
N PRO A 9 -35.21 -2.85 8.95
CA PRO A 9 -34.40 -2.87 7.75
C PRO A 9 -34.79 -1.65 6.90
N LEU A 10 -33.94 -0.62 6.91
CA LEU A 10 -34.01 0.47 5.93
C LEU A 10 -33.56 -0.09 4.56
N LEU A 11 -34.52 -0.67 3.85
CA LEU A 11 -34.43 -0.96 2.42
C LEU A 11 -34.42 0.37 1.66
N LEU A 12 -33.24 0.85 1.29
CA LEU A 12 -33.09 1.91 0.29
C LEU A 12 -32.90 1.27 -1.08
N THR A 13 -33.97 1.40 -1.85
CA THR A 13 -34.16 1.00 -3.24
C THR A 13 -33.10 1.60 -4.16
N ALA A 14 -32.54 0.75 -5.03
CA ALA A 14 -31.63 1.10 -6.10
C ALA A 14 -32.31 1.98 -7.17
N CYS A 15 -31.61 3.02 -7.63
CA CYS A 15 -31.91 3.68 -8.90
C CYS A 15 -30.80 3.35 -9.89
N ALA A 16 -31.10 2.46 -10.82
CA ALA A 16 -30.28 2.19 -12.00
C ALA A 16 -30.49 3.29 -13.04
N THR A 17 -29.41 3.88 -13.53
CA THR A 17 -29.43 4.68 -14.76
C THR A 17 -28.51 4.00 -15.79
N PRO A 18 -29.05 3.48 -16.90
CA PRO A 18 -28.24 3.09 -18.04
C PRO A 18 -27.84 4.35 -18.81
N THR A 19 -26.61 4.83 -18.59
CA THR A 19 -26.04 5.88 -19.45
C THR A 19 -25.37 5.21 -20.65
N ALA A 20 -25.95 5.50 -21.80
CA ALA A 20 -25.66 4.95 -23.10
C ALA A 20 -24.17 4.96 -23.47
N THR A 21 -23.77 3.86 -24.11
CA THR A 21 -22.58 3.71 -24.94
C THR A 21 -22.67 4.61 -26.17
N PRO A 22 -21.74 5.56 -26.39
CA PRO A 22 -21.46 6.08 -27.71
C PRO A 22 -20.51 5.10 -28.40
N ALA A 23 -21.03 4.35 -29.36
CA ALA A 23 -20.20 3.66 -30.34
C ALA A 23 -19.76 4.70 -31.37
N GLU A 24 -18.49 5.12 -31.28
CA GLU A 24 -17.82 5.80 -32.38
C GLU A 24 -16.66 4.94 -32.91
N PRO A 25 -16.46 4.97 -34.24
CA PRO A 25 -15.77 3.92 -34.98
C PRO A 25 -14.28 3.88 -34.67
N ILE A 26 -13.77 2.67 -34.45
CA ILE A 26 -12.34 2.38 -34.45
C ILE A 26 -11.84 2.54 -35.89
N ALA A 27 -11.40 3.76 -36.21
CA ALA A 27 -10.56 4.01 -37.38
C ALA A 27 -9.15 3.52 -37.06
N THR A 28 -8.75 2.49 -37.80
CA THR A 28 -7.45 1.86 -37.76
C THR A 28 -6.42 2.78 -38.43
N ASP A 29 -5.63 3.49 -37.62
CA ASP A 29 -4.35 4.03 -38.09
C ASP A 29 -3.24 3.12 -37.56
N ILE A 30 -2.75 2.25 -38.46
CA ILE A 30 -1.48 1.55 -38.28
C ILE A 30 -0.39 2.63 -38.44
N ALA A 31 -0.03 3.25 -37.33
CA ALA A 31 1.22 4.00 -37.23
C ALA A 31 2.32 2.99 -36.84
N GLU A 32 3.19 2.72 -37.80
CA GLU A 32 4.47 2.03 -37.65
C GLU A 32 5.25 2.66 -36.48
N SER A 33 5.18 2.03 -35.30
CA SER A 33 5.93 2.45 -34.12
C SER A 33 7.33 1.86 -34.23
N ASP A 34 8.24 2.62 -34.83
CA ASP A 34 9.67 2.35 -34.79
C ASP A 34 10.15 2.47 -33.33
N SER A 35 10.01 1.35 -32.62
CA SER A 35 10.31 1.15 -31.20
C SER A 35 11.82 1.00 -30.96
N SER A 36 12.64 1.84 -31.60
CA SER A 36 14.09 1.69 -31.54
C SER A 36 14.79 2.81 -30.77
N THR A 37 14.08 3.85 -30.31
CA THR A 37 14.67 4.88 -29.43
C THR A 37 13.66 5.40 -28.40
N LEU A 38 13.09 4.53 -27.56
CA LEU A 38 12.41 5.00 -26.35
C LEU A 38 13.48 5.38 -25.32
N PRO A 39 13.52 6.62 -24.80
CA PRO A 39 14.40 6.97 -23.69
C PRO A 39 14.15 6.00 -22.55
N LYS A 40 15.22 5.50 -21.90
CA LYS A 40 15.11 4.75 -20.65
C LYS A 40 14.26 5.57 -19.69
N LEU A 41 12.97 5.21 -19.58
CA LEU A 41 12.03 5.90 -18.69
C LEU A 41 12.67 5.92 -17.32
N ALA A 42 12.87 7.12 -16.76
CA ALA A 42 13.45 7.29 -15.46
C ALA A 42 12.70 6.39 -14.48
N MET A 43 13.43 5.54 -13.75
CA MET A 43 12.82 4.65 -12.77
C MET A 43 12.02 5.52 -11.80
N PRO A 44 10.75 5.19 -11.51
CA PRO A 44 9.88 6.04 -10.72
C PRO A 44 10.52 6.30 -9.35
N THR A 45 10.67 7.59 -9.01
CA THR A 45 11.13 7.99 -7.68
C THR A 45 10.11 7.52 -6.65
N LYS A 46 10.60 6.83 -5.61
CA LYS A 46 9.75 6.38 -4.51
C LYS A 46 9.50 7.56 -3.57
N HIS A 47 8.23 7.82 -3.25
CA HIS A 47 7.83 8.84 -2.30
C HIS A 47 6.99 8.22 -1.18
N CYS A 48 7.24 8.65 0.05
CA CYS A 48 6.46 8.27 1.22
C CYS A 48 6.00 9.53 1.96
N THR A 49 4.86 9.41 2.62
CA THR A 49 4.37 10.39 3.60
C THR A 49 5.38 10.52 4.75
N MET A 50 5.36 11.68 5.43
CA MET A 50 6.17 11.95 6.62
C MET A 50 5.47 11.50 7.92
N GLU A 51 4.42 10.70 7.82
CA GLU A 51 3.70 10.18 8.99
C GLU A 51 4.58 9.20 9.77
N TYR A 52 4.51 9.28 11.09
CA TYR A 52 5.23 8.39 11.98
C TYR A 52 4.29 7.34 12.56
N MET A 53 4.21 6.20 11.87
CA MET A 53 3.55 4.97 12.29
C MET A 53 4.59 3.85 12.22
N PRO A 54 5.47 3.74 13.24
CA PRO A 54 6.69 2.97 13.12
C PRO A 54 6.40 1.50 12.85
N VAL A 55 7.26 0.89 12.04
CA VAL A 55 7.25 -0.55 11.78
C VAL A 55 8.64 -1.14 12.03
N CYS A 56 8.68 -2.38 12.46
CA CYS A 56 9.89 -3.16 12.59
C CYS A 56 9.95 -4.12 11.41
N ALA A 57 10.92 -3.89 10.52
CA ALA A 57 11.17 -4.78 9.41
C ALA A 57 12.31 -5.75 9.75
N THR A 58 12.10 -7.02 9.43
CA THR A 58 13.17 -8.02 9.34
C THR A 58 13.73 -7.95 7.93
N LEU A 59 15.02 -7.66 7.84
CA LEU A 59 15.77 -7.50 6.61
C LEU A 59 16.78 -8.63 6.48
N GLU A 60 17.10 -9.01 5.25
CA GLU A 60 18.16 -9.97 4.96
C GLU A 60 19.17 -9.36 4.00
N GLN A 61 20.46 -9.54 4.31
CA GLN A 61 21.56 -9.14 3.44
C GLN A 61 22.68 -10.19 3.55
N ASN A 62 23.14 -10.71 2.41
CA ASN A 62 24.20 -11.73 2.37
C ASN A 62 23.90 -12.95 3.28
N GLY A 63 22.63 -13.36 3.37
CA GLY A 63 22.17 -14.49 4.20
C GLY A 63 22.12 -14.21 5.71
N GLN A 64 22.38 -12.97 6.14
CA GLN A 64 22.22 -12.55 7.54
C GLN A 64 20.96 -11.74 7.72
N GLN A 65 20.17 -12.09 8.74
CA GLN A 65 18.96 -11.37 9.09
C GLN A 65 19.20 -10.37 10.22
N PHE A 66 18.61 -9.19 10.09
CA PHE A 66 18.66 -8.13 11.08
C PHE A 66 17.36 -7.31 11.07
N THR A 67 17.07 -6.62 12.17
CA THR A 67 15.85 -5.83 12.30
C THR A 67 16.15 -4.33 12.28
N LYS A 68 15.31 -3.55 11.60
CA LYS A 68 15.41 -2.09 11.57
C LYS A 68 14.03 -1.44 11.73
N THR A 69 13.96 -0.41 12.57
CA THR A 69 12.77 0.44 12.67
C THR A 69 12.71 1.38 11.46
N PHE A 70 11.54 1.44 10.83
CA PHE A 70 11.21 2.43 9.82
C PHE A 70 10.08 3.34 10.30
N GLY A 71 10.02 4.57 9.81
CA GLY A 71 9.02 5.56 10.23
C GLY A 71 7.59 5.19 9.85
N ASN A 72 7.43 4.47 8.73
CA ASN A 72 6.18 3.88 8.28
C ASN A 72 6.42 2.71 7.30
N ARG A 73 5.35 1.98 6.98
CA ARG A 73 5.39 0.82 6.07
C ARG A 73 5.89 1.18 4.66
N CYS A 74 5.55 2.35 4.13
CA CYS A 74 6.06 2.81 2.83
C CYS A 74 7.59 2.90 2.83
N SER A 75 8.16 3.53 3.86
CA SER A 75 9.60 3.73 3.98
C SER A 75 10.37 2.39 4.10
N ALA A 76 9.79 1.39 4.76
CA ALA A 76 10.37 0.05 4.88
C ALA A 76 10.52 -0.70 3.55
N HIS A 77 9.71 -0.36 2.53
CA HIS A 77 9.78 -0.97 1.19
C HIS A 77 10.47 -0.08 0.15
N SER A 78 10.64 1.20 0.45
CA SER A 78 11.10 2.21 -0.53
C SER A 78 12.53 2.65 -0.32
N PHE A 79 12.99 2.66 0.93
CA PHE A 79 14.30 3.19 1.33
C PHE A 79 15.12 2.11 2.03
N ILE A 80 15.28 0.98 1.34
CA ILE A 80 16.19 -0.10 1.71
C ILE A 80 17.42 -0.07 0.79
N ASP A 81 18.55 -0.47 1.34
CA ASP A 81 19.82 -0.49 0.60
C ASP A 81 19.80 -1.56 -0.50
N GLU A 82 20.59 -1.34 -1.55
CA GLU A 82 20.72 -2.34 -2.61
C GLU A 82 21.28 -3.67 -2.06
N GLY A 83 20.73 -4.78 -2.54
CA GLY A 83 21.10 -6.12 -2.06
C GLY A 83 20.50 -6.49 -0.69
N VAL A 84 19.63 -5.65 -0.12
CA VAL A 84 18.83 -5.97 1.06
C VAL A 84 17.42 -6.41 0.61
N THR A 85 16.88 -7.46 1.23
CA THR A 85 15.50 -7.89 1.02
C THR A 85 14.69 -7.72 2.31
N VAL A 86 13.39 -7.45 2.16
CA VAL A 86 12.46 -7.40 3.29
C VAL A 86 11.85 -8.78 3.48
N VAL A 87 12.09 -9.40 4.63
CA VAL A 87 11.57 -10.72 5.00
C VAL A 87 10.21 -10.62 5.68
N ASP A 88 10.07 -9.67 6.61
CA ASP A 88 8.83 -9.42 7.37
C ASP A 88 8.73 -7.95 7.79
N VAL A 89 7.51 -7.46 8.02
CA VAL A 89 7.25 -6.10 8.52
C VAL A 89 6.08 -6.11 9.52
N ARG A 90 6.41 -5.90 10.80
CA ARG A 90 5.46 -5.85 11.91
C ARG A 90 5.24 -4.42 12.41
N ASP A 91 4.05 -4.13 12.91
CA ASP A 91 3.74 -2.83 13.49
C ASP A 91 4.52 -2.57 14.79
N GLY A 92 4.93 -1.31 14.99
CA GLY A 92 5.71 -0.83 16.13
C GLY A 92 7.22 -0.87 15.90
N ASP A 93 7.98 -0.19 16.76
CA ASP A 93 9.44 -0.16 16.74
C ASP A 93 10.08 -1.53 17.00
N CYS A 94 11.31 -1.78 16.55
CA CYS A 94 12.00 -3.03 16.87
C CYS A 94 12.37 -3.22 18.36
N ASN A 95 12.28 -2.17 19.18
CA ASN A 95 12.52 -2.27 20.62
C ASN A 95 11.21 -2.64 21.36
N PRO A 96 11.08 -3.86 21.90
CA PRO A 96 9.85 -4.31 22.57
C PRO A 96 9.53 -3.50 23.83
N SER A 97 10.52 -2.99 24.55
CA SER A 97 10.31 -2.14 25.73
C SER A 97 9.65 -0.80 25.36
N LYS A 98 9.99 -0.23 24.19
CA LYS A 98 9.31 0.96 23.65
C LYS A 98 7.88 0.65 23.20
N GLN A 99 7.65 -0.52 22.61
CA GLN A 99 6.30 -0.95 22.21
C GLN A 99 5.35 -1.07 23.42
N ALA A 100 5.84 -1.59 24.54
CA ALA A 100 5.05 -1.73 25.76
C ALA A 100 4.61 -0.37 26.33
N LEU A 101 5.51 0.63 26.31
CA LEU A 101 5.16 1.99 26.73
C LEU A 101 4.03 2.59 25.89
N MET A 102 4.08 2.44 24.56
CA MET A 102 3.03 2.95 23.67
C MET A 102 1.69 2.23 23.86
N ARG A 103 1.70 0.93 24.19
CA ARG A 103 0.48 0.12 24.37
C ARG A 103 -0.18 0.26 25.73
N PHE A 104 0.60 0.44 26.80
CA PHE A 104 0.11 0.36 28.17
C PHE A 104 0.28 1.66 28.97
N GLY A 105 0.98 2.66 28.45
CA GLY A 105 1.23 3.94 29.12
C GLY A 105 0.11 4.97 29.00
N ARG A 106 -1.16 4.54 29.01
CA ARG A 106 -2.33 5.42 28.85
C ARG A 106 -3.05 5.67 30.17
#